data_AF-A0A2P6SQK1-F1
#
_entry.id   AF-A0A2P6SQK1-F1
#
_cell.length_a   1.000
_cell.length_b   1.000
_cell.length_c   1.000
_cell.angle_alpha   90.00
_cell.angle_beta   90.00
_cell.angle_gamma   90.00
#
_symmetry.space_group_name_H-M   'P 1'
#
loop_
_entity.id
_entity.type
_entity.pdbx_description
1 polymer ?
#
loop_
_entity_poly.entity_id
_entity_poly.type
_entity_poly.pdbx_seq_one_letter_code
_entity_poly.pdbx_strand_id
1 'polypeptide(L)'
;MASIHVLGLVCFSLFLSTHSVLAAIDYGQALTKSLLYYEAQRSGKLPPEQRVQWRGDSALKDGNDTGVNLDGGYYDSGDNVKFGFPMAFTITMLSWTIEFASKLETKNELSNALDAIKWGTDYLIKAHAQPNVLYGEVGDGGSDHACWQRPEDMTTHGHPSRSMSSIQVLILLVKPQLLLPQLPLLSRIKTLHILASS
;
A
#
# COMPACT_ATOMS: atom_id res chain seq x y z
N MET A 1 65.58 -16.59 7.51
CA MET A 1 64.74 -16.08 6.40
C MET A 1 63.43 -16.86 6.24
N ALA A 2 63.42 -18.20 6.23
CA ALA A 2 62.19 -19.00 6.07
C ALA A 2 61.07 -18.72 7.11
N SER A 3 61.41 -18.46 8.37
CA SER A 3 60.43 -18.26 9.45
C SER A 3 59.60 -16.97 9.32
N ILE A 4 60.17 -15.90 8.74
CA ILE A 4 59.47 -14.62 8.54
C ILE A 4 58.44 -14.74 7.41
N HIS A 5 58.76 -15.51 6.37
CA HIS A 5 57.84 -15.77 5.26
C HIS A 5 56.66 -16.66 5.68
N VAL A 6 56.90 -17.64 6.56
CA VAL A 6 55.84 -18.50 7.13
C VAL A 6 54.89 -17.68 8.02
N LEU A 7 55.43 -16.79 8.87
CA LEU A 7 54.61 -15.91 9.70
C LEU A 7 53.79 -14.92 8.85
N GLY A 8 54.39 -14.35 7.80
CA GLY A 8 53.69 -13.49 6.84
C GLY A 8 52.55 -14.20 6.11
N LEU A 9 52.75 -15.47 5.69
CA LEU A 9 51.72 -16.28 5.04
C LEU A 9 50.57 -16.66 5.98
N VAL A 10 50.86 -16.93 7.26
CA VAL A 10 49.86 -17.20 8.29
C VAL A 10 49.07 -15.94 8.65
N CYS A 11 49.73 -14.78 8.76
CA CYS A 11 49.05 -13.50 8.96
C CYS A 11 48.19 -13.11 7.76
N PHE A 12 48.66 -13.36 6.54
CA PHE A 12 47.90 -13.11 5.31
C PHE A 12 46.67 -14.03 5.19
N SER A 13 46.80 -15.32 5.51
CA SER A 13 45.66 -16.25 5.52
C SER A 13 44.64 -15.94 6.62
N LEU A 14 45.09 -15.48 7.80
CA LEU A 14 44.21 -14.95 8.86
C LEU A 14 43.49 -13.65 8.43
N PHE A 15 44.16 -12.78 7.67
CA PHE A 15 43.58 -11.53 7.15
C PHE A 15 42.55 -11.77 6.03
N LEU A 16 42.75 -12.82 5.21
CA LEU A 16 41.75 -13.25 4.23
C LEU A 16 40.57 -14.02 4.85
N SER A 17 40.76 -14.68 6.00
CA SER A 17 39.71 -15.47 6.67
C SER A 17 38.68 -14.63 7.42
N THR A 18 38.90 -13.32 7.60
CA THR A 18 38.01 -12.41 8.34
C THR A 18 37.01 -11.65 7.47
N HIS A 19 37.00 -11.85 6.15
CA HIS A 19 36.14 -11.08 5.23
C HIS A 19 34.96 -11.87 4.66
N SER A 20 34.48 -12.88 5.37
CA SER A 20 33.18 -13.50 5.10
C SER A 20 32.11 -12.90 6.01
N VAL A 21 31.87 -11.59 5.88
CA VAL A 21 30.64 -11.00 6.44
C VAL A 21 29.50 -11.44 5.53
N LEU A 22 28.86 -12.56 5.86
CA LEU A 22 27.50 -12.81 5.41
C LEU A 22 26.66 -11.64 5.93
N ALA A 23 26.43 -10.64 5.06
CA ALA A 23 25.57 -9.52 5.39
C ALA A 23 24.18 -10.09 5.71
N ALA A 24 23.85 -10.16 7.00
CA ALA A 24 22.53 -10.58 7.42
C ALA A 24 21.51 -9.61 6.85
N ILE A 25 20.46 -10.14 6.21
CA ILE A 25 19.39 -9.32 5.64
C ILE A 25 18.64 -8.63 6.78
N ASP A 26 18.63 -7.30 6.78
CA ASP A 26 17.87 -6.50 7.74
C ASP A 26 16.41 -6.40 7.31
N TYR A 27 15.62 -7.39 7.73
CA TYR A 27 14.17 -7.41 7.50
C TYR A 27 13.43 -6.27 8.21
N GLY A 28 14.03 -5.64 9.23
CA GLY A 28 13.46 -4.45 9.86
C GLY A 28 13.47 -3.26 8.90
N GLN A 29 14.63 -2.97 8.29
CA GLN A 29 14.72 -1.94 7.26
C GLN A 29 13.84 -2.24 6.05
N ALA A 30 13.74 -3.52 5.64
CA ALA A 30 12.86 -3.90 4.54
C ALA A 30 11.38 -3.60 4.87
N LEU A 31 10.94 -3.90 6.09
CA LEU A 31 9.59 -3.60 6.58
C LEU A 31 9.32 -2.08 6.58
N THR A 32 10.22 -1.29 7.17
CA THR A 32 10.08 0.18 7.21
C THR A 32 9.95 0.76 5.79
N LYS A 33 10.82 0.34 4.87
CA LYS A 33 10.79 0.81 3.48
C LYS A 33 9.52 0.36 2.74
N SER A 34 9.02 -0.84 3.02
CA SER A 34 7.75 -1.33 2.47
C SER A 34 6.56 -0.47 2.91
N LEU A 35 6.54 -0.01 4.16
CA LEU A 35 5.48 0.90 4.63
C LEU A 35 5.63 2.32 4.06
N LEU A 36 6.85 2.81 3.91
CA LEU A 36 7.12 4.10 3.25
C LEU A 36 6.72 4.09 1.77
N TYR A 37 6.77 2.93 1.09
CA TYR A 37 6.26 2.80 -0.27
C TYR A 37 4.78 3.18 -0.34
N TYR A 38 3.93 2.68 0.58
CA TYR A 38 2.52 3.07 0.58
C TYR A 38 2.34 4.58 0.85
N GLU A 39 3.10 5.18 1.77
CA GLU A 39 3.07 6.63 1.96
C GLU A 39 3.41 7.41 0.68
N ALA A 40 4.38 6.91 -0.08
CA ALA A 40 4.79 7.47 -1.36
C ALA A 40 3.75 7.28 -2.48
N GLN A 41 2.75 6.42 -2.30
CA GLN A 41 1.63 6.21 -3.23
C GLN A 41 0.37 6.98 -2.85
N ARG A 42 0.33 7.68 -1.70
CA ARG A 42 -0.87 8.40 -1.24
C ARG A 42 -1.33 9.45 -2.25
N SER A 43 -2.60 9.45 -2.63
CA SER A 43 -3.29 10.49 -3.39
C SER A 43 -4.12 11.36 -2.44
N GLY A 44 -4.50 12.58 -2.82
CA GLY A 44 -5.30 13.49 -1.99
C GLY A 44 -4.47 14.45 -1.15
N LYS A 45 -5.10 14.99 -0.09
CA LYS A 45 -4.46 15.90 0.86
C LYS A 45 -3.65 15.12 1.89
N LEU A 46 -2.34 15.27 1.87
CA LEU A 46 -1.43 14.50 2.71
C LEU A 46 -1.52 14.94 4.18
N PRO A 47 -1.34 14.00 5.14
CA PRO A 47 -1.29 14.36 6.55
C PRO A 47 -0.01 15.17 6.82
N PRO A 48 -0.03 16.13 7.76
CA PRO A 48 1.16 16.91 8.10
C PRO A 48 2.32 16.02 8.60
N GLU A 49 1.98 14.85 9.16
CA GLU A 49 2.92 13.90 9.76
C GLU A 49 3.47 12.88 8.74
N GLN A 50 3.18 13.05 7.44
CA GLN A 50 3.71 12.25 6.34
C GLN A 50 5.23 12.18 6.42
N ARG A 51 5.84 10.99 6.30
CA ARG A 51 7.30 10.82 6.39
C ARG A 51 7.98 11.04 5.05
N VAL A 52 7.29 10.72 3.96
CA VAL A 52 7.78 10.91 2.58
C VAL A 52 7.67 12.39 2.16
N GLN A 53 8.75 13.16 2.36
CA GLN A 53 8.76 14.64 2.21
C GLN A 53 8.79 15.17 0.76
N TRP A 54 9.04 14.31 -0.23
CA TRP A 54 9.09 14.74 -1.64
C TRP A 54 7.73 14.67 -2.34
N ARG A 55 6.71 14.11 -1.67
CA ARG A 55 5.31 14.07 -2.11
C ARG A 55 4.55 15.28 -1.59
N GLY A 56 3.58 15.76 -2.36
CA GLY A 56 2.68 16.84 -1.97
C GLY A 56 1.20 16.49 -2.18
N ASP A 57 0.34 17.44 -1.81
CA ASP A 57 -1.10 17.34 -2.06
C ASP A 57 -1.37 17.19 -3.56
N SER A 58 -2.20 16.22 -3.93
CA SER A 58 -2.51 15.91 -5.33
C SER A 58 -3.95 15.42 -5.48
N ALA A 59 -4.51 15.48 -6.69
CA ALA A 59 -5.84 14.94 -7.01
C ALA A 59 -6.98 15.40 -6.06
N LEU A 60 -6.89 16.62 -5.52
CA LEU A 60 -7.86 17.18 -4.54
C LEU A 60 -9.28 17.38 -5.09
N LYS A 61 -9.47 17.15 -6.39
CA LYS A 61 -10.73 17.33 -7.12
C LYS A 61 -11.34 16.00 -7.57
N ASP A 62 -10.76 14.87 -7.17
CA ASP A 62 -11.28 13.54 -7.48
C ASP A 62 -12.75 13.39 -7.04
N GLY A 63 -13.61 12.95 -7.96
CA GLY A 63 -15.04 12.75 -7.74
C GLY A 63 -15.92 14.01 -7.89
N ASN A 64 -15.35 15.17 -8.18
CA ASN A 64 -16.14 16.38 -8.46
C ASN A 64 -17.08 16.20 -9.67
N ASP A 65 -16.70 15.36 -10.64
CA ASP A 65 -17.50 15.04 -11.82
C ASP A 65 -18.77 14.24 -11.49
N THR A 66 -18.80 13.58 -10.34
CA THR A 66 -19.93 12.77 -9.85
C THR A 66 -20.57 13.34 -8.59
N GLY A 67 -20.06 14.47 -8.08
CA GLY A 67 -20.53 15.11 -6.86
C GLY A 67 -20.21 14.34 -5.57
N VAL A 68 -19.25 13.40 -5.62
CA VAL A 68 -18.80 12.62 -4.48
C VAL A 68 -17.37 13.01 -4.16
N ASN A 69 -17.03 13.23 -2.89
CA ASN A 69 -15.64 13.46 -2.53
C ASN A 69 -14.86 12.15 -2.60
N LEU A 70 -14.01 11.99 -3.61
CA LEU A 70 -13.14 10.82 -3.79
C LEU A 70 -11.67 11.15 -3.56
N ASP A 71 -11.34 12.23 -2.84
CA ASP A 71 -9.95 12.52 -2.43
C ASP A 71 -9.39 11.42 -1.49
N GLY A 72 -8.09 11.16 -1.59
CA GLY A 72 -7.41 10.13 -0.79
C GLY A 72 -7.09 8.85 -1.58
N GLY A 73 -6.79 7.77 -0.86
CA GLY A 73 -6.46 6.47 -1.45
C GLY A 73 -5.04 6.40 -1.98
N TYR A 74 -4.74 5.35 -2.73
CA TYR A 74 -3.42 5.09 -3.30
C TYR A 74 -3.46 5.13 -4.82
N TYR A 75 -2.45 5.73 -5.45
CA TYR A 75 -2.15 5.46 -6.85
C TYR A 75 -1.68 4.02 -6.98
N ASP A 76 -2.10 3.35 -8.06
CA ASP A 76 -1.92 1.91 -8.21
C ASP A 76 -0.44 1.52 -8.37
N SER A 77 0.26 2.20 -9.28
CA SER A 77 1.61 1.83 -9.69
C SER A 77 2.49 3.08 -9.90
N GLY A 78 3.20 3.18 -11.03
CA GLY A 78 3.95 4.38 -11.41
C GLY A 78 3.10 5.44 -12.12
N ASP A 79 1.79 5.24 -12.16
CA ASP A 79 0.78 6.08 -12.76
C ASP A 79 -0.01 6.82 -11.66
N ASN A 80 -1.00 7.63 -12.03
CA ASN A 80 -1.83 8.36 -11.07
C ASN A 80 -3.31 7.92 -11.09
N VAL A 81 -3.59 6.74 -11.64
CA VAL A 81 -4.92 6.14 -11.60
C VAL A 81 -5.14 5.42 -10.26
N LYS A 82 -6.36 5.54 -9.74
CA LYS A 82 -6.81 4.81 -8.54
C LYS A 82 -7.65 3.62 -8.96
N PHE A 83 -7.02 2.48 -9.19
CA PHE A 83 -7.70 1.23 -9.45
C PHE A 83 -8.19 0.60 -8.14
N GLY A 84 -9.51 0.59 -7.92
CA GLY A 84 -10.14 0.17 -6.66
C GLY A 84 -9.94 -1.32 -6.34
N PHE A 85 -9.86 -2.18 -7.35
CA PHE A 85 -9.65 -3.62 -7.13
C PHE A 85 -8.27 -3.96 -6.54
N PRO A 86 -7.13 -3.63 -7.18
CA PRO A 86 -5.81 -3.87 -6.61
C PRO A 86 -5.58 -3.09 -5.31
N MET A 87 -6.18 -1.90 -5.16
CA MET A 87 -6.18 -1.18 -3.88
C MET A 87 -6.87 -1.98 -2.78
N ALA A 88 -8.12 -2.44 -3.00
CA ALA A 88 -8.86 -3.23 -2.01
C ALA A 88 -8.15 -4.53 -1.62
N PHE A 89 -7.51 -5.20 -2.60
CA PHE A 89 -6.66 -6.36 -2.33
C PHE A 89 -5.47 -5.99 -1.44
N THR A 90 -4.77 -4.91 -1.76
CA THR A 90 -3.62 -4.40 -0.98
C THR A 90 -4.02 -4.07 0.46
N ILE A 91 -5.14 -3.37 0.66
CA ILE A 91 -5.63 -3.03 2.02
C ILE A 91 -6.01 -4.29 2.80
N THR A 92 -6.61 -5.28 2.12
CA THR A 92 -6.90 -6.58 2.73
C THR A 92 -5.61 -7.26 3.20
N MET A 93 -4.58 -7.29 2.36
CA MET A 93 -3.32 -7.91 2.72
C MET A 93 -2.56 -7.16 3.82
N LEU A 94 -2.56 -5.82 3.78
CA LEU A 94 -2.04 -4.99 4.86
C LEU A 94 -2.79 -5.24 6.18
N SER A 95 -4.12 -5.33 6.14
CA SER A 95 -4.93 -5.62 7.31
C SER A 95 -4.63 -7.01 7.90
N TRP A 96 -4.28 -7.98 7.06
CA TRP A 96 -3.89 -9.30 7.52
C TRP A 96 -2.53 -9.28 8.26
N THR A 97 -1.68 -8.28 8.02
CA THR A 97 -0.42 -8.15 8.78
C THR A 97 -0.63 -7.94 10.29
N ILE A 98 -1.83 -7.54 10.71
CA ILE A 98 -2.19 -7.35 12.12
C ILE A 98 -2.15 -8.66 12.92
N GLU A 99 -2.23 -9.82 12.27
CA GLU A 99 -1.92 -11.13 12.90
C GLU A 99 -0.49 -11.17 13.50
N PHE A 100 0.40 -10.29 13.05
CA PHE A 100 1.78 -10.14 13.52
C PHE A 100 2.00 -8.85 14.33
N ALA A 101 0.95 -8.27 14.94
CA ALA A 101 1.02 -6.99 15.65
C ALA A 101 2.20 -6.91 16.64
N SER A 102 2.45 -7.94 17.44
CA SER A 102 3.58 -7.96 18.39
C SER A 102 4.95 -7.83 17.70
N LYS A 103 5.12 -8.39 16.49
CA LYS A 103 6.35 -8.24 15.71
C LYS A 103 6.47 -6.82 15.14
N LEU A 104 5.36 -6.24 14.67
CA LEU A 104 5.32 -4.85 14.22
C LEU A 104 5.68 -3.89 15.36
N GLU A 105 5.15 -4.13 16.57
CA GLU A 105 5.48 -3.35 17.78
C GLU A 105 6.97 -3.42 18.11
N THR A 106 7.58 -4.61 18.08
CA THR A 106 9.03 -4.76 18.35
C THR A 106 9.91 -3.98 17.38
N LYS A 107 9.37 -3.58 16.23
CA LYS A 107 10.04 -2.77 15.20
C LYS A 107 9.53 -1.33 15.15
N ASN A 108 8.61 -0.93 16.03
CA ASN A 108 7.94 0.37 16.02
C ASN A 108 7.21 0.69 14.71
N GLU A 109 6.67 -0.35 14.04
CA GLU A 109 5.98 -0.21 12.74
C GLU A 109 4.47 -0.45 12.83
N LEU A 110 3.94 -0.81 14.01
CA LEU A 110 2.50 -1.09 14.16
C LEU A 110 1.65 0.13 13.80
N SER A 111 2.01 1.33 14.29
CA SER A 111 1.27 2.56 13.97
C SER A 111 1.31 2.87 12.47
N ASN A 112 2.47 2.74 11.84
CA ASN A 112 2.65 2.99 10.42
C ASN A 112 1.84 2.01 9.55
N ALA A 113 1.77 0.74 9.95
CA ALA A 113 0.93 -0.25 9.29
C ALA A 113 -0.57 0.08 9.44
N LEU A 114 -1.00 0.48 10.64
CA LEU A 114 -2.37 0.91 10.89
C LEU A 114 -2.73 2.18 10.10
N ASP A 115 -1.83 3.14 9.99
CA ASP A 115 -2.02 4.36 9.21
C ASP A 115 -2.10 4.05 7.71
N ALA A 116 -1.32 3.08 7.21
CA ALA A 116 -1.40 2.63 5.84
C ALA A 116 -2.75 1.95 5.53
N ILE A 117 -3.22 1.09 6.43
CA ILE A 117 -4.56 0.46 6.33
C ILE A 117 -5.64 1.54 6.35
N LYS A 118 -5.59 2.43 7.34
CA LYS A 118 -6.59 3.48 7.56
C LYS A 118 -6.74 4.37 6.34
N TRP A 119 -5.64 4.82 5.74
CA TRP A 119 -5.65 5.65 4.54
C TRP A 119 -6.44 5.04 3.38
N GLY A 120 -6.22 3.74 3.14
CA GLY A 120 -6.94 3.01 2.10
C GLY A 120 -8.40 2.76 2.47
N THR A 121 -8.68 2.37 3.72
CA THR A 121 -10.07 2.12 4.16
C THR A 121 -10.91 3.38 4.17
N ASP A 122 -10.35 4.53 4.55
CA ASP A 122 -11.04 5.82 4.52
C ASP A 122 -11.48 6.14 3.07
N TYR A 123 -10.61 5.89 2.09
CA TYR A 123 -10.96 6.05 0.68
C TYR A 123 -12.04 5.06 0.22
N LEU A 124 -11.94 3.78 0.58
CA LEU A 124 -12.96 2.78 0.22
C LEU A 124 -14.34 3.11 0.81
N ILE A 125 -14.39 3.73 2.00
CA ILE A 125 -15.63 4.25 2.58
C ILE A 125 -16.20 5.40 1.74
N LYS A 126 -15.35 6.37 1.35
CA LYS A 126 -15.76 7.46 0.44
C LYS A 126 -16.27 6.94 -0.91
N ALA A 127 -15.60 5.91 -1.45
CA ALA A 127 -15.98 5.26 -2.69
C ALA A 127 -17.32 4.52 -2.62
N HIS A 128 -17.84 4.24 -1.42
CA HIS A 128 -19.17 3.67 -1.21
C HIS A 128 -20.14 4.73 -0.63
N ALA A 129 -20.27 5.86 -1.33
CA ALA A 129 -21.04 7.00 -0.86
C ALA A 129 -22.57 6.77 -0.78
N GLN A 130 -23.10 5.78 -1.50
CA GLN A 130 -24.53 5.47 -1.56
C GLN A 130 -24.74 3.96 -1.49
N PRO A 131 -25.90 3.49 -0.97
CA PRO A 131 -26.23 2.07 -1.01
C PRO A 131 -26.12 1.53 -2.44
N ASN A 132 -25.45 0.39 -2.57
CA ASN A 132 -25.32 -0.34 -3.83
C ASN A 132 -24.51 0.36 -4.95
N VAL A 133 -23.75 1.42 -4.63
CA VAL A 133 -22.90 2.12 -5.59
C VAL A 133 -21.46 2.13 -5.08
N LEU A 134 -20.52 1.56 -5.83
CA LEU A 134 -19.11 1.63 -5.51
C LEU A 134 -18.33 2.31 -6.65
N TYR A 135 -17.59 3.37 -6.32
CA TYR A 135 -16.60 3.96 -7.23
C TYR A 135 -15.37 3.06 -7.30
N GLY A 136 -15.21 2.40 -8.45
CA GLY A 136 -14.16 1.39 -8.66
C GLY A 136 -12.90 1.97 -9.27
N GLU A 137 -12.96 3.16 -9.87
CA GLU A 137 -11.86 3.77 -10.59
C GLU A 137 -11.97 5.30 -10.55
N VAL A 138 -10.84 5.98 -10.35
CA VAL A 138 -10.72 7.43 -10.55
C VAL A 138 -9.46 7.70 -11.38
N GLY A 139 -9.64 8.41 -12.50
CA GLY A 139 -8.63 8.57 -13.54
C GLY A 139 -8.94 7.72 -14.77
N ASP A 140 -8.47 8.15 -15.95
CA ASP A 140 -8.56 7.37 -17.17
C ASP A 140 -7.15 6.94 -17.58
N GLY A 141 -6.90 5.62 -17.58
CA GLY A 141 -5.57 5.07 -17.82
C GLY A 141 -4.95 5.49 -19.15
N GLY A 142 -5.75 5.66 -20.21
CA GLY A 142 -5.21 6.11 -21.50
C GLY A 142 -4.63 7.53 -21.41
N SER A 143 -5.40 8.46 -20.83
CA SER A 143 -4.95 9.85 -20.66
C SER A 143 -3.83 10.02 -19.64
N ASP A 144 -3.87 9.27 -18.54
CA ASP A 144 -2.87 9.35 -17.48
C ASP A 144 -1.53 8.76 -17.96
N HIS A 145 -1.55 7.60 -18.61
CA HIS A 145 -0.33 6.93 -19.08
C HIS A 145 0.33 7.63 -20.28
N ALA A 146 -0.40 8.52 -20.95
CA ALA A 146 0.15 9.36 -22.01
C ALA A 146 0.98 10.55 -21.46
N CYS A 147 0.96 10.79 -20.14
CA CYS A 147 1.63 11.91 -19.52
C CYS A 147 2.64 11.44 -18.46
N TRP A 148 3.91 11.88 -18.59
CA TRP A 148 4.92 11.65 -17.57
C TRP A 148 5.06 12.90 -16.69
N GLN A 149 4.34 12.93 -15.58
CA GLN A 149 4.30 14.09 -14.69
C GLN A 149 4.18 13.67 -13.22
N ARG A 150 4.49 14.62 -12.34
CA ARG A 150 4.25 14.45 -10.90
C ARG A 150 2.74 14.49 -10.62
N PRO A 151 2.22 13.72 -9.65
CA PRO A 151 0.81 13.77 -9.28
C PRO A 151 0.36 15.18 -8.83
N GLU A 152 1.27 15.97 -8.26
CA GLU A 152 1.00 17.35 -7.81
C GLU A 152 0.80 18.33 -8.98
N ASP A 153 1.30 18.00 -10.17
CA ASP A 153 1.23 18.85 -11.36
C ASP A 153 0.14 18.41 -12.35
N MET A 154 -0.67 17.40 -12.02
CA MET A 154 -1.67 16.86 -12.95
C MET A 154 -2.66 17.94 -13.38
N THR A 155 -2.59 18.32 -14.66
CA THR A 155 -3.50 19.27 -15.30
C THR A 155 -4.61 18.59 -16.10
N THR A 156 -4.70 17.26 -16.08
CA THR A 156 -5.71 16.48 -16.79
C THR A 156 -7.10 16.97 -16.35
N HIS A 157 -7.78 17.64 -17.27
CA HIS A 157 -9.11 18.20 -17.03
C HIS A 157 -10.08 17.03 -16.90
N GLY A 158 -10.41 16.68 -15.65
CA GLY A 158 -11.32 15.60 -15.32
C GLY A 158 -10.60 14.26 -15.25
N HIS A 159 -9.96 13.96 -14.11
CA HIS A 159 -9.82 12.59 -13.62
C HIS A 159 -11.23 12.00 -13.51
N PRO A 160 -11.72 11.26 -14.51
CA PRO A 160 -13.11 10.84 -14.52
C PRO A 160 -13.29 9.73 -13.48
N SER A 161 -14.39 9.79 -12.75
CA SER A 161 -14.72 8.83 -11.71
C SER A 161 -15.72 7.83 -12.25
N ARG A 162 -15.40 6.53 -12.20
CA ARG A 162 -16.28 5.47 -12.70
C ARG A 162 -16.86 4.65 -11.54
N SER A 163 -18.19 4.60 -11.47
CA SER A 163 -18.94 3.78 -10.53
C SER A 163 -19.40 2.46 -11.14
N MET A 164 -19.50 1.44 -10.31
CA MET A 164 -20.11 0.14 -10.61
C MET A 164 -21.31 -0.09 -9.68
N SER A 165 -22.31 -0.83 -10.15
CA SER A 165 -23.44 -1.24 -9.32
C SER A 165 -23.07 -2.47 -8.46
N SER A 166 -23.59 -2.53 -7.23
CA SER A 166 -23.31 -3.51 -6.16
C SER A 166 -23.19 -4.98 -6.59
N ILE A 167 -23.95 -5.38 -7.62
CA ILE A 167 -23.96 -6.75 -8.14
C ILE A 167 -22.59 -7.18 -8.70
N GLN A 168 -21.75 -6.23 -9.13
CA GLN A 168 -20.39 -6.52 -9.60
C GLN A 168 -19.35 -6.53 -8.46
N VAL A 169 -19.62 -5.88 -7.32
CA VAL A 169 -18.69 -5.76 -6.19
C VAL A 169 -18.55 -7.08 -5.43
N LEU A 170 -19.65 -7.81 -5.26
CA LEU A 170 -19.66 -9.11 -4.55
C LEU A 170 -18.81 -10.17 -5.28
N ILE A 171 -18.71 -10.11 -6.60
CA ILE A 171 -17.91 -11.08 -7.38
C ILE A 171 -16.40 -10.85 -7.21
N LEU A 172 -15.98 -9.60 -6.97
CA LEU A 172 -14.57 -9.24 -6.83
C LEU A 172 -14.03 -9.48 -5.40
N LEU A 173 -14.86 -9.29 -4.36
CA LEU A 173 -14.44 -9.47 -2.97
C LEU A 173 -14.64 -10.89 -2.42
N VAL A 174 -15.54 -11.71 -3.00
CA VAL A 174 -15.87 -13.05 -2.45
C VAL A 174 -15.03 -14.19 -3.05
N LYS A 175 -14.42 -14.00 -4.23
CA LYS A 175 -13.63 -15.07 -4.87
C LYS A 175 -12.41 -15.57 -4.06
N PRO A 176 -11.75 -14.77 -3.19
CA PRO A 176 -10.72 -15.29 -2.29
C PRO A 176 -11.27 -16.16 -1.13
N GLN A 177 -12.52 -15.93 -0.71
CA GLN A 177 -13.14 -16.63 0.43
C GLN A 177 -13.40 -18.12 0.13
N LEU A 178 -13.56 -18.48 -1.15
CA LEU A 178 -13.80 -19.86 -1.60
C LEU A 178 -12.52 -20.73 -1.63
N LEU A 179 -11.34 -20.16 -1.39
CA LEU A 179 -10.05 -20.87 -1.46
C LEU A 179 -9.37 -21.14 -0.10
N LEU A 180 -9.89 -20.62 1.02
CA LEU A 180 -9.20 -20.71 2.33
C LEU A 180 -10.16 -21.00 3.51
N PRO A 181 -10.63 -22.24 3.70
CA PRO A 181 -11.57 -22.58 4.77
C PRO A 181 -10.93 -22.82 6.16
N GLN A 182 -9.68 -22.40 6.43
CA GLN A 182 -8.90 -22.92 7.59
C GLN A 182 -8.28 -21.90 8.55
N LEU A 183 -8.80 -20.68 8.66
CA LEU A 183 -8.26 -19.69 9.63
C LEU A 183 -9.28 -19.29 10.70
N PRO A 184 -9.10 -19.73 11.97
CA PRO A 184 -10.05 -19.46 13.06
C PRO A 184 -10.07 -18.01 13.57
N LEU A 185 -9.17 -17.13 13.09
CA LEU A 185 -9.09 -15.72 13.50
C LEU A 185 -9.91 -14.73 12.66
N LEU A 186 -10.40 -15.12 11.47
CA LEU A 186 -11.31 -14.29 10.66
C LEU A 186 -12.68 -14.06 11.31
N SER A 187 -13.01 -14.77 12.39
CA SER A 187 -14.22 -14.55 13.19
C SER A 187 -14.21 -13.23 13.99
N ARG A 188 -13.04 -12.59 14.17
CA ARG A 188 -12.89 -11.38 14.99
C ARG A 188 -12.61 -10.10 14.21
N ILE A 189 -12.21 -10.19 12.95
CA ILE A 189 -12.31 -9.06 12.04
C ILE A 189 -13.79 -8.99 11.69
N LYS A 190 -14.50 -7.99 12.21
CA LYS A 190 -15.83 -7.65 11.70
C LYS A 190 -15.65 -7.41 10.21
N THR A 191 -15.99 -8.41 9.41
CA THR A 191 -16.32 -8.25 7.99
C THR A 191 -17.11 -6.96 7.88
N LEU A 192 -16.73 -6.07 6.98
CA LEU A 192 -17.60 -4.99 6.54
C LEU A 192 -18.92 -5.66 6.14
N HIS A 193 -19.87 -5.70 7.06
CA HIS A 193 -21.25 -6.05 6.78
C HIS A 193 -21.77 -4.87 5.98
N ILE A 194 -21.51 -4.88 4.67
CA ILE A 194 -22.30 -4.13 3.72
C ILE A 194 -23.69 -4.73 3.87
N LEU A 195 -24.56 -4.00 4.57
CA LEU A 195 -25.93 -4.37 4.84
C LEU A 195 -26.67 -4.59 3.52
N ALA A 196 -26.69 -5.84 3.05
CA ALA A 196 -27.73 -6.32 2.16
C ALA A 196 -28.97 -6.57 3.03
N SER A 197 -29.71 -5.51 3.33
CA SER A 197 -31.04 -5.58 3.92
C SER A 197 -31.89 -4.45 3.35
N SER A 198 -32.49 -4.72 2.20
CA SER A 198 -33.82 -4.23 1.82
C SER A 198 -34.47 -5.27 0.92
#